data_AF-A0A160NVX1-F1
#
_entry.id   AF-A0A160NVX1-F1
#
_cell.length_a   1.000
_cell.length_b   1.000
_cell.length_c   1.000
_cell.angle_alpha   90.00
_cell.angle_beta   90.00
_cell.angle_gamma   90.00
#
_symmetry.space_group_name_H-M   'P 1'
#
loop_
_entity.id
_entity.type
_entity.pdbx_description
1 polymer ?
#
loop_
_entity_poly.entity_id
_entity_poly.type
_entity_poly.pdbx_seq_one_letter_code
_entity_poly.pdbx_strand_id
1 'polypeptide(L)'
;MCTTAAAATARNVRAEPRVRLGLPDTVDVVMLQGEAECFPDENVPADAADAYTATFGWDPRVEEGSHLYLRVVPRTVYAWRGTAELRGRVLMRDGEWLD
;
A
#
# COMPACT_ATOMS: atom_id res chain seq x y z
N MET A 1 -1.77 5.12 0.27
CA MET A 1 -1.81 5.34 -1.20
C MET A 1 -3.11 6.05 -1.54
N CYS A 2 -3.27 6.59 -2.76
CA CYS A 2 -4.53 7.21 -3.20
C CYS A 2 -4.88 6.79 -4.63
N THR A 3 -6.17 6.70 -4.95
CA THR A 3 -6.69 6.52 -6.31
C THR A 3 -8.06 7.18 -6.46
N THR A 4 -8.53 7.43 -7.67
CA THR A 4 -9.89 7.96 -7.88
C THR A 4 -10.94 6.90 -7.52
N ALA A 5 -12.09 7.32 -6.98
CA ALA A 5 -13.13 6.39 -6.53
C ALA A 5 -13.71 5.51 -7.66
N ALA A 6 -13.60 5.96 -8.91
CA ALA A 6 -14.05 5.24 -10.11
C ALA A 6 -12.98 4.32 -10.73
N ALA A 7 -11.73 4.35 -10.22
CA ALA A 7 -10.64 3.56 -10.78
C ALA A 7 -10.88 2.05 -10.63
N ALA A 8 -10.33 1.27 -11.57
CA ALA A 8 -10.35 -0.19 -11.49
C ALA A 8 -9.72 -0.70 -10.19
N THR A 9 -8.66 -0.06 -9.69
CA THR A 9 -8.02 -0.38 -8.41
C THR A 9 -9.00 -0.30 -7.24
N ALA A 10 -9.75 0.81 -7.12
CA ALA A 10 -10.76 1.00 -6.07
C ALA A 10 -11.85 -0.07 -6.15
N ARG A 11 -12.35 -0.36 -7.36
CA ARG A 11 -13.36 -1.39 -7.58
C ARG A 11 -12.84 -2.78 -7.18
N ASN A 12 -11.61 -3.11 -7.57
CA ASN A 12 -11.02 -4.42 -7.30
C ASN A 12 -10.80 -4.62 -5.80
N VAL A 13 -10.24 -3.62 -5.10
CA VAL A 13 -9.99 -3.70 -3.64
C VAL A 13 -11.29 -3.85 -2.84
N ARG A 14 -12.37 -3.17 -3.25
CA ARG A 14 -13.68 -3.31 -2.60
C ARG A 14 -14.28 -4.72 -2.76
N ALA A 15 -13.97 -5.42 -3.85
CA ALA A 15 -14.45 -6.79 -4.09
C ALA A 15 -13.54 -7.86 -3.47
N GLU A 16 -12.24 -7.59 -3.42
CA GLU A 16 -11.19 -8.48 -2.92
C GLU A 16 -10.10 -7.62 -2.27
N PRO A 17 -10.02 -7.56 -0.93
CA PRO A 17 -9.12 -6.65 -0.23
C PRO A 17 -7.66 -7.09 -0.29
N ARG A 18 -7.35 -8.33 -0.67
CA ARG A 18 -5.96 -8.80 -0.73
C ARG A 18 -5.20 -8.10 -1.85
N VAL A 19 -4.08 -7.50 -1.48
CA VAL A 19 -3.22 -6.76 -2.40
C VAL A 19 -1.78 -7.27 -2.35
N ARG A 20 -1.05 -7.01 -3.43
CA ARG A 20 0.41 -7.14 -3.49
C ARG A 20 0.99 -5.81 -3.92
N LEU A 21 2.00 -5.34 -3.19
CA LEU A 21 2.75 -4.14 -3.51
C LEU A 21 4.17 -4.54 -3.89
N GLY A 22 4.65 -4.07 -5.04
CA GLY A 22 6.06 -4.11 -5.40
C GLY A 22 6.62 -2.70 -5.33
N LEU A 23 7.65 -2.48 -4.52
CA LEU A 23 8.33 -1.19 -4.49
C LEU A 23 9.28 -1.09 -5.69
N PRO A 24 9.48 0.11 -6.26
CA PRO A 24 10.16 0.28 -7.53
C PRO A 24 11.68 0.18 -7.38
N ASP A 25 12.19 -1.05 -7.30
CA ASP A 25 13.59 -1.37 -7.51
C ASP A 25 13.70 -2.74 -8.21
N THR A 26 14.53 -2.81 -9.25
CA THR A 26 14.71 -4.02 -10.07
C THR A 26 15.74 -4.98 -9.50
N VAL A 27 16.59 -4.49 -8.60
CA VAL A 27 17.64 -5.26 -7.94
C VAL A 27 17.38 -5.37 -6.44
N ASP A 28 17.13 -4.28 -5.72
CA ASP A 28 16.79 -4.27 -4.29
C ASP A 28 15.29 -4.46 -4.08
N VAL A 29 14.80 -5.65 -4.44
CA VAL A 29 13.37 -5.91 -4.52
C VAL A 29 12.76 -5.96 -3.13
N VAL A 30 11.70 -5.18 -2.94
CA VAL A 30 10.78 -5.30 -1.80
C VAL A 30 9.37 -5.59 -2.31
N MET A 31 8.81 -6.71 -1.86
CA MET A 31 7.42 -7.08 -2.13
C MET A 31 6.64 -7.26 -0.83
N LEU A 32 5.44 -6.73 -0.78
CA LEU A 32 4.53 -6.88 0.34
C LEU A 32 3.24 -7.56 -0.11
N GLN A 33 2.67 -8.37 0.76
CA GLN A 33 1.33 -8.90 0.65
C GLN A 33 0.54 -8.49 1.88
N GLY A 34 -0.72 -8.13 1.71
CA GLY A 34 -1.56 -7.68 2.81
C GLY A 34 -2.99 -7.47 2.37
N GLU A 35 -3.75 -6.83 3.25
CA GLU A 35 -5.12 -6.41 2.97
C GLU A 35 -5.20 -4.90 2.89
N ALA A 36 -6.00 -4.40 1.97
CA ALA A 36 -6.24 -2.99 1.74
C ALA A 36 -7.63 -2.59 2.24
N GLU A 37 -7.68 -1.48 2.95
CA GLU A 37 -8.90 -0.81 3.38
C GLU A 37 -9.01 0.54 2.67
N CYS A 38 -10.21 0.84 2.16
CA CYS A 38 -10.49 2.09 1.46
C CYS A 38 -11.14 3.10 2.42
N PHE A 39 -10.59 4.32 2.46
CA PHE A 39 -11.13 5.45 3.20
C PHE A 39 -11.50 6.56 2.20
N PRO A 40 -12.76 7.03 2.15
CA PRO A 40 -13.10 8.27 1.47
C PRO A 40 -12.51 9.48 2.22
N ASP A 41 -12.47 10.62 1.55
CA ASP A 41 -11.87 11.86 2.02
C ASP A 41 -12.44 12.31 3.38
N GLU A 42 -13.73 12.09 3.63
CA GLU A 42 -14.38 12.44 4.90
C GLU A 42 -14.06 11.51 6.08
N ASN A 43 -13.58 10.29 5.83
CA ASN A 43 -13.37 9.25 6.86
C ASN A 43 -11.91 8.83 7.03
N VAL A 44 -11.00 9.34 6.20
CA VAL A 44 -9.57 9.06 6.35
C VAL A 44 -9.04 9.69 7.66
N PRO A 45 -8.21 8.97 8.44
CA PRO A 45 -7.52 9.58 9.58
C PRO A 45 -6.75 10.85 9.15
N ALA A 46 -6.97 11.96 9.86
CA ALA A 46 -6.44 13.26 9.47
C ALA A 46 -4.91 13.27 9.40
N ASP A 47 -4.26 12.65 10.38
CA ASP A 47 -2.80 12.47 10.43
C ASP A 47 -2.26 11.72 9.21
N ALA A 48 -2.96 10.68 8.76
CA ALA A 48 -2.58 9.92 7.57
C ALA A 48 -2.74 10.73 6.27
N ALA A 49 -3.83 11.51 6.15
CA ALA A 49 -4.06 12.37 4.98
C ALA A 49 -3.06 13.54 4.92
N ASP A 50 -2.73 14.13 6.07
CA ASP A 50 -1.72 15.19 6.17
C ASP A 50 -0.32 14.66 5.86
N ALA A 51 0.03 13.47 6.36
CA ALA A 51 1.29 12.80 6.04
C ALA A 51 1.39 12.43 4.54
N TYR A 52 0.28 11.99 3.93
CA TYR A 52 0.22 11.76 2.49
C TYR A 52 0.52 13.05 1.72
N THR A 53 -0.17 14.14 2.06
CA THR A 53 0.00 15.45 1.42
C THR A 53 1.43 15.97 1.57
N ALA A 54 2.02 15.85 2.75
CA ALA A 54 3.42 16.23 2.99
C ALA A 54 4.41 15.39 2.18
N THR A 55 4.12 14.11 1.95
CA THR A 55 4.99 13.19 1.20
C THR A 55 4.90 13.42 -0.31
N PHE A 56 3.70 13.63 -0.85
CA PHE A 56 3.45 13.68 -2.30
C PHE A 56 3.24 15.10 -2.85
N GLY A 57 3.11 16.11 -1.98
CA GLY A 57 2.89 17.51 -2.38
C GLY A 57 1.51 17.80 -2.98
N TRP A 58 0.55 16.89 -2.80
CA TRP A 58 -0.80 16.95 -3.37
C TRP A 58 -1.82 16.42 -2.36
N ASP A 59 -2.91 17.17 -2.15
CA ASP A 59 -4.00 16.81 -1.25
C ASP A 59 -5.24 16.37 -2.04
N PRO A 60 -5.57 15.06 -2.07
CA PRO A 60 -6.77 14.56 -2.71
C PRO A 60 -8.09 15.18 -2.20
N ARG A 61 -8.13 15.65 -0.95
CA ARG A 61 -9.35 16.14 -0.28
C ARG A 61 -9.85 17.47 -0.84
N VAL A 62 -9.02 18.21 -1.57
CA VAL A 62 -9.35 19.52 -2.13
C VAL A 62 -9.71 19.47 -3.62
N GLU A 63 -9.66 18.29 -4.22
CA GLU A 63 -9.99 18.06 -5.64
C GLU A 63 -11.51 17.99 -5.87
N GLU A 64 -11.96 18.39 -7.05
CA GLU A 64 -13.38 18.27 -7.43
C GLU A 64 -13.83 16.81 -7.59
N GLY A 65 -12.88 15.90 -7.88
CA GLY A 65 -13.13 14.47 -8.06
C GLY A 65 -13.02 13.69 -6.74
N SER A 66 -13.89 12.69 -6.56
CA SER A 66 -13.82 11.81 -5.38
C SER A 66 -12.59 10.90 -5.44
N HIS A 67 -11.80 10.94 -4.37
CA HIS A 67 -10.65 10.09 -4.16
C HIS A 67 -10.89 9.10 -3.02
N LEU A 68 -10.07 8.06 -3.00
CA LEU A 68 -10.02 7.08 -1.92
C LEU A 68 -8.58 6.90 -1.49
N TYR A 69 -8.35 7.04 -0.20
CA TYR A 69 -7.12 6.60 0.45
C TYR A 69 -7.18 5.08 0.62
N LEU A 70 -6.07 4.42 0.30
CA LEU A 70 -5.89 2.99 0.56
C LEU A 70 -4.84 2.81 1.65
N ARG A 71 -5.27 2.21 2.77
CA ARG A 71 -4.41 1.74 3.85
C ARG A 71 -4.15 0.26 3.64
N VAL A 72 -2.88 -0.13 3.52
CA VAL A 72 -2.49 -1.54 3.38
C VAL A 72 -1.83 -1.98 4.68
N VAL A 73 -2.32 -3.08 5.26
CA VAL A 73 -1.70 -3.71 6.42
C VAL A 73 -0.91 -4.93 5.93
N PRO A 74 0.44 -4.90 5.95
CA PRO A 74 1.25 -6.02 5.51
C PRO A 74 1.03 -7.25 6.39
N ARG A 75 0.91 -8.41 5.75
CA ARG A 75 0.89 -9.74 6.39
C ARG A 75 2.17 -10.52 6.08
N THR A 76 2.74 -10.30 4.89
CA THR A 76 3.99 -10.92 4.48
C THR A 76 4.87 -9.89 3.78
N VAL A 77 6.14 -9.85 4.13
CA VAL A 77 7.15 -9.00 3.49
C VAL A 77 8.26 -9.88 2.95
N TYR A 78 8.63 -9.62 1.70
CA TYR A 78 9.77 -10.23 1.03
C TYR A 78 10.77 -9.13 0.67
N ALA A 79 12.06 -9.41 0.88
CA ALA A 79 13.14 -8.57 0.37
C ALA A 79 14.31 -9.42 -0.11
N TRP A 80 14.91 -9.07 -1.25
CA TRP A 80 16.13 -9.69 -1.76
C TRP A 80 16.80 -8.80 -2.81
N ARG A 81 18.13 -8.89 -2.90
CA ARG A 81 18.94 -8.21 -3.92
C ARG A 81 19.29 -9.06 -5.13
N GLY A 82 19.31 -10.38 -4.94
CA GLY A 82 19.79 -11.32 -5.95
C GLY A 82 19.54 -12.76 -5.59
N THR A 83 20.06 -13.68 -6.42
CA THR A 83 19.79 -15.12 -6.29
C THR A 83 20.27 -15.71 -4.97
N ALA A 84 21.38 -15.20 -4.42
CA ALA A 84 21.93 -15.64 -3.14
C ALA A 84 20.97 -15.41 -1.96
N GLU A 85 20.12 -14.38 -2.04
CA GLU A 85 19.18 -13.99 -0.99
C GLU A 85 17.77 -14.58 -1.19
N LEU A 86 17.52 -15.31 -2.29
CA LEU A 86 16.20 -15.91 -2.54
C LEU A 86 15.79 -16.89 -1.43
N ARG A 87 16.76 -17.63 -0.86
CA ARG A 87 16.54 -18.37 0.39
C ARG A 87 16.73 -17.37 1.54
N GLY A 88 15.71 -17.24 2.39
CA GLY A 88 15.72 -16.28 3.50
C GLY A 88 15.03 -14.95 3.19
N ARG A 89 14.60 -14.71 1.93
CA ARG A 89 13.92 -13.46 1.53
C ARG A 89 12.65 -13.09 2.29
N VAL A 90 12.08 -13.98 3.11
CA VAL A 90 10.85 -13.70 3.86
C VAL A 90 11.26 -13.02 5.16
N LEU A 91 10.87 -11.76 5.34
CA LEU A 91 11.23 -10.97 6.53
C LEU A 91 10.06 -10.82 7.50
N MET A 92 8.83 -10.99 7.03
CA MET A 92 7.62 -10.98 7.85
C MET A 92 6.69 -12.11 7.43
N ARG A 93 6.04 -12.74 8.39
CA ARG A 93 4.98 -13.73 8.17
C ARG A 93 3.83 -13.50 9.15
N ASP A 94 2.61 -13.62 8.65
CA ASP A 94 1.38 -13.44 9.45
C ASP A 94 1.29 -12.13 10.23
N GLY A 95 1.94 -11.08 9.71
CA GLY A 95 2.02 -9.75 10.33
C GLY A 95 3.13 -9.60 11.37
N GLU A 96 3.93 -10.64 11.62
CA GLU A 96 5.04 -10.64 12.56
C GLU A 96 6.39 -10.64 11.84
N TRP A 97 7.29 -9.77 12.27
CA TRP A 97 8.67 -9.76 11.78
C TRP A 97 9.39 -11.00 12.26
N LEU A 98 10.21 -11.59 11.39
CA LEU A 98 11.05 -12.74 11.68
C LEU A 98 12.42 -12.24 12.17
N ASP A 99 12.97 -12.91 13.18
CA ASP A 99 14.33 -12.67 13.71
C ASP A 99 15.43 -13.16 12.76
#